data_AF-A0AAD8MIH8-F1
#
_entry.id   AF-A0AAD8MIH8-F1
#
_cell.length_a   1.000
_cell.length_b   1.000
_cell.length_c   1.000
_cell.angle_alpha   90.00
_cell.angle_beta   90.00
_cell.angle_gamma   90.00
#
_symmetry.space_group_name_H-M   'P 1'
#
loop_
_entity.id
_entity.type
_entity.pdbx_description
1 polymer ?
#
loop_
_entity_poly.entity_id
_entity_poly.type
_entity_poly.pdbx_seq_one_letter_code
_entity_poly.pdbx_strand_id
1 'polypeptide(L)'
;MQWKPVVLPCTKKWYNLPVGLGYDELKNDLKILCIVPSRDESEGSVVEIYSVNDDPWDGNEGRQITFQAKTSQCKFILKNVPYWIGSDKQVKSYEVLARIDPCTGFYQTFTYPIHVSQNSVYPLNMKDIVVCVGKYG
;
A
#
# COMPACT_ATOMS: atom_id res chain seq x y z
N MET A 1 12.62 11.78 -22.44
CA MET A 1 12.65 12.12 -20.99
C MET A 1 13.65 11.19 -20.32
N GLN A 2 14.38 11.65 -19.32
CA GLN A 2 15.40 10.85 -18.63
C GLN A 2 14.84 10.40 -17.28
N TRP A 3 14.84 9.08 -17.05
CA TRP A 3 14.40 8.47 -15.80
C TRP A 3 15.08 9.12 -14.58
N LYS A 4 14.31 9.40 -13.53
CA LYS A 4 14.82 9.87 -12.23
C LYS A 4 14.35 8.91 -11.14
N PRO A 5 15.23 8.02 -10.63
CA PRO A 5 14.86 7.15 -9.51
C PRO A 5 14.50 8.00 -8.30
N VAL A 6 13.50 7.56 -7.54
CA VAL A 6 13.39 8.01 -6.16
C VAL A 6 14.60 7.46 -5.42
N VAL A 7 15.53 8.35 -5.10
CA VAL A 7 16.69 8.01 -4.29
C VAL A 7 16.18 7.70 -2.89
N LEU A 8 16.11 6.41 -2.57
CA LEU A 8 15.83 5.91 -1.24
C LEU A 8 16.78 6.59 -0.23
N PRO A 9 16.31 6.94 0.96
CA PRO A 9 17.19 7.33 2.05
C PRO A 9 18.27 6.25 2.24
N CYS A 10 19.53 6.64 2.46
CA CYS A 10 20.66 5.70 2.59
C CYS A 10 20.48 4.65 3.71
N THR A 11 19.49 4.85 4.58
CA THR A 11 19.09 3.94 5.66
C THR A 11 18.10 2.85 5.22
N LYS A 12 17.52 2.93 4.02
CA LYS A 12 16.52 1.98 3.50
C LYS A 12 17.06 1.25 2.28
N LYS A 13 16.81 -0.05 2.23
CA LYS A 13 17.22 -0.92 1.12
C LYS A 13 15.99 -1.42 0.40
N TRP A 14 16.07 -1.57 -0.93
CA TRP A 14 14.98 -2.02 -1.79
C TRP A 14 14.30 -3.31 -1.31
N TYR A 15 15.04 -4.24 -0.71
CA TYR A 15 14.48 -5.51 -0.20
C TYR A 15 13.52 -5.36 0.99
N ASN A 16 13.48 -4.19 1.65
CA ASN A 16 12.59 -3.91 2.78
C ASN A 16 11.41 -3.02 2.42
N LEU A 17 11.24 -2.68 1.13
CA LEU A 17 10.11 -1.86 0.71
C LEU A 17 8.81 -2.67 0.77
N PRO A 18 7.71 -2.06 1.20
CA PRO A 18 6.37 -2.61 1.02
C PRO A 18 6.04 -2.74 -0.46
N VAL A 19 5.84 -3.98 -0.90
CA VAL A 19 5.50 -4.34 -2.28
C VAL A 19 4.20 -5.15 -2.30
N GLY A 20 3.42 -4.95 -3.35
CA GLY A 20 2.19 -5.69 -3.62
C GLY A 20 1.98 -5.86 -5.11
N LEU A 21 1.24 -6.92 -5.47
CA LEU A 21 0.80 -7.16 -6.84
C LEU A 21 -0.66 -6.76 -6.95
N GLY A 22 -1.00 -6.03 -8.01
CA GLY A 22 -2.36 -5.70 -8.38
C GLY A 22 -2.57 -5.95 -9.86
N TYR A 23 -3.81 -5.95 -10.31
CA TYR A 23 -4.12 -6.19 -11.72
C TYR A 23 -5.07 -5.13 -12.25
N ASP A 24 -4.68 -4.49 -13.33
CA ASP A 24 -5.47 -3.52 -14.09
C ASP A 24 -6.30 -4.28 -15.13
N GLU A 25 -7.57 -4.55 -14.79
CA GLU A 25 -8.49 -5.28 -15.67
C GLU A 25 -8.75 -4.53 -16.99
N LEU A 26 -8.74 -3.20 -16.98
CA LEU A 26 -9.04 -2.39 -18.17
C LEU A 26 -7.95 -2.53 -19.23
N LYS A 27 -6.70 -2.68 -18.78
CA LYS A 27 -5.53 -2.82 -19.64
C LYS A 27 -5.03 -4.26 -19.77
N ASN A 28 -5.66 -5.21 -19.06
CA ASN A 28 -5.19 -6.59 -18.93
C ASN A 28 -3.70 -6.64 -18.52
N ASP A 29 -3.37 -5.94 -17.44
CA ASP A 29 -1.99 -5.64 -17.09
C ASP A 29 -1.69 -5.89 -15.60
N LEU A 30 -0.66 -6.68 -15.35
CA LEU A 30 -0.18 -6.97 -14.01
C LEU A 30 0.65 -5.77 -13.53
N LYS A 31 0.31 -5.24 -12.37
CA LYS A 31 0.97 -4.08 -11.77
C LYS A 31 1.78 -4.49 -10.54
N ILE A 32 2.98 -3.93 -10.42
CA ILE A 32 3.79 -4.01 -9.21
C ILE A 32 3.69 -2.65 -8.52
N LEU A 33 3.24 -2.66 -7.26
CA LEU A 33 3.08 -1.46 -6.44
C LEU A 33 4.15 -1.44 -5.37
N CYS A 34 4.89 -0.33 -5.27
CA CYS A 34 5.91 -0.09 -4.27
C CYS A 34 5.53 1.13 -3.42
N ILE A 35 5.52 0.98 -2.09
CA ILE A 35 5.29 2.09 -1.16
C ILE A 35 6.66 2.56 -0.66
N VAL A 36 7.19 3.60 -1.29
CA VAL A 36 8.50 4.17 -0.98
C VAL A 36 8.35 5.22 0.12
N PRO A 37 8.96 5.06 1.30
CA PRO A 37 8.89 6.08 2.33
C PRO A 37 9.46 7.41 1.85
N SER A 38 8.79 8.53 2.14
CA SER A 38 9.36 9.85 1.82
C SER A 38 10.67 10.06 2.58
N ARG A 39 11.53 10.94 2.04
CA ARG A 39 12.75 11.40 2.73
C ARG A 39 12.41 12.15 4.00
N ASP A 40 11.33 12.93 3.96
CA ASP A 40 10.74 13.48 5.16
C ASP A 40 9.66 12.52 5.65
N GLU A 41 9.95 11.82 6.75
CA GLU A 41 8.97 10.92 7.34
C GLU A 41 7.69 11.65 7.73
N SER A 42 7.73 12.98 7.93
CA SER A 42 6.57 13.86 8.19
C SER A 42 5.52 13.78 7.06
N GLU A 43 5.95 13.50 5.84
CA GLU A 43 5.10 13.53 4.63
C GLU A 43 4.45 12.18 4.29
N GLY A 44 4.85 11.08 4.95
CA GLY A 44 4.32 9.74 4.67
C GLY A 44 5.17 8.98 3.65
N SER A 45 4.56 8.54 2.55
CA SER A 45 5.19 7.71 1.51
C SER A 45 4.81 8.17 0.10
N VAL A 46 5.61 7.78 -0.88
CA VAL A 46 5.33 7.86 -2.32
C VAL A 46 4.95 6.46 -2.80
N VAL A 47 3.92 6.36 -3.63
CA VAL A 47 3.57 5.10 -4.31
C VAL A 47 4.11 5.13 -5.72
N GLU A 48 4.89 4.11 -6.07
CA GLU A 48 5.31 3.82 -7.43
C GLU A 48 4.51 2.64 -7.97
N ILE A 49 4.04 2.73 -9.22
CA ILE A 49 3.26 1.68 -9.88
C ILE A 49 3.90 1.36 -11.22
N TYR A 50 4.33 0.11 -11.35
CA TYR A 50 5.01 -0.41 -12.52
C TYR A 50 4.10 -1.35 -13.29
N SER A 51 4.04 -1.13 -14.61
CA SER A 51 3.44 -2.04 -15.57
C SER A 51 4.38 -3.22 -15.80
N VAL A 52 3.84 -4.44 -15.94
CA VAL A 52 4.61 -5.59 -16.41
C VAL A 52 4.57 -5.66 -17.94
N ASN A 53 3.50 -5.13 -18.55
CA ASN A 53 3.35 -5.13 -20.00
C ASN A 53 4.09 -3.99 -20.71
N ASP A 54 4.29 -2.87 -20.01
CA ASP A 54 5.14 -1.77 -20.48
C ASP A 54 6.55 -1.90 -19.92
N ASP A 55 7.50 -1.12 -20.45
CA ASP A 55 8.83 -1.05 -19.87
C ASP A 55 8.70 -0.61 -18.39
N PRO A 56 9.03 -1.47 -17.40
CA PRO A 56 8.89 -1.14 -15.97
C PRO A 56 9.79 0.03 -15.57
N TRP A 57 10.69 0.49 -16.45
CA TRP A 57 11.57 1.62 -16.22
C TRP A 57 11.04 2.94 -16.82
N ASP A 58 9.94 2.93 -17.57
CA ASP A 58 9.28 4.14 -18.06
C ASP A 58 8.36 4.69 -16.97
N GLY A 59 8.88 5.69 -16.26
CA GLY A 59 8.40 6.10 -14.94
C GLY A 59 6.99 6.67 -14.94
N ASN A 60 6.08 6.02 -14.22
CA ASN A 60 4.90 6.69 -13.69
C ASN A 60 5.31 7.61 -12.54
N GLU A 61 4.82 8.85 -12.56
CA GLU A 61 5.03 9.81 -11.48
C GLU A 61 4.50 9.22 -10.16
N GLY A 62 5.39 9.07 -9.19
CA GLY A 62 5.01 8.53 -7.88
C GLY A 62 3.99 9.43 -7.18
N ARG A 63 2.97 8.85 -6.56
CA ARG A 63 1.92 9.60 -5.86
C ARG A 63 2.21 9.70 -4.37
N GLN A 64 2.26 10.91 -3.83
CA GLN A 64 2.38 11.12 -2.38
C GLN A 64 1.12 10.62 -1.65
N ILE A 65 1.31 9.87 -0.57
CA ILE A 65 0.28 9.38 0.35
C ILE A 65 0.72 9.55 1.81
N THR A 66 -0.23 9.66 2.72
CA THR A 66 0.05 9.85 4.17
C THR A 66 0.29 8.55 4.92
N PHE A 67 0.21 7.41 4.23
CA PHE A 67 0.34 6.06 4.78
C PHE A 67 1.80 5.65 4.95
N GLN A 68 2.08 4.84 5.97
CA GLN A 68 3.32 4.11 6.13
C GLN A 68 3.01 2.64 6.44
N ALA A 69 3.43 1.74 5.55
CA ALA A 69 3.16 0.32 5.76
C ALA A 69 4.06 -0.25 6.88
N LYS A 70 3.50 -1.17 7.66
CA LYS A 70 4.18 -1.85 8.77
C LYS A 70 5.01 -3.06 8.32
N THR A 71 4.66 -3.63 7.16
CA THR A 71 5.26 -4.86 6.61
C THR A 71 5.68 -4.67 5.16
N SER A 72 6.71 -5.43 4.73
CA SER A 72 7.19 -5.42 3.35
C SER A 72 6.24 -6.13 2.36
N GLN A 73 5.37 -7.02 2.85
CA GLN A 73 4.38 -7.70 2.03
C GLN A 73 2.99 -7.08 2.24
N CYS A 74 2.20 -7.02 1.18
CA CYS A 74 0.76 -6.77 1.29
C CYS A 74 0.11 -7.89 2.12
N LYS A 75 -0.96 -7.53 2.83
CA LYS A 75 -1.69 -8.43 3.73
C LYS A 75 -2.55 -9.44 2.97
N PHE A 76 -3.24 -8.98 1.93
CA PHE A 76 -3.99 -9.79 0.98
C PHE A 76 -4.31 -8.95 -0.27
N ILE A 77 -4.78 -9.64 -1.32
CA ILE A 77 -5.32 -9.03 -2.53
C ILE A 77 -6.82 -9.33 -2.58
N LEU A 78 -7.64 -8.30 -2.83
CA LEU A 78 -9.08 -8.41 -2.98
C LEU A 78 -9.50 -7.74 -4.27
N LYS A 79 -10.18 -8.48 -5.16
CA LYS A 79 -10.59 -7.99 -6.48
C LYS A 79 -9.46 -7.22 -7.18
N ASN A 80 -8.30 -7.86 -7.30
CA ASN A 80 -7.13 -7.31 -7.97
C ASN A 80 -6.45 -6.10 -7.28
N VAL A 81 -6.92 -5.69 -6.10
CA VAL A 81 -6.35 -4.59 -5.32
C VAL A 81 -5.59 -5.12 -4.10
N PRO A 82 -4.29 -4.80 -3.93
CA PRO A 82 -3.54 -5.16 -2.74
C PRO A 82 -3.88 -4.27 -1.53
N TYR A 83 -3.82 -4.85 -0.34
CA TYR A 83 -4.09 -4.20 0.94
C TYR A 83 -2.90 -4.30 1.88
N TRP A 84 -2.61 -3.27 2.68
CA TRP A 84 -1.52 -3.24 3.66
C TRP A 84 -2.01 -2.82 5.03
N ILE A 85 -1.34 -3.31 6.06
CA ILE A 85 -1.51 -2.81 7.43
C ILE A 85 -0.40 -1.80 7.71
N GLY A 86 -0.75 -0.67 8.32
CA GLY A 86 0.21 0.39 8.61
C GLY A 86 -0.39 1.51 9.44
N SER A 87 0.31 2.64 9.48
CA SER A 87 -0.16 3.88 10.10
C SER A 87 -0.55 4.89 9.02
N ASP A 88 -1.51 5.75 9.33
CA ASP A 88 -1.92 6.85 8.45
C ASP A 88 -2.10 8.13 9.26
N LYS A 89 -1.37 9.16 8.83
CA LYS A 89 -1.34 10.47 9.46
C LYS A 89 -2.62 11.25 9.27
N GLN A 90 -3.30 11.08 8.14
CA GLN A 90 -4.53 11.81 7.84
C GLN A 90 -5.63 11.44 8.83
N VAL A 91 -5.74 10.16 9.17
CA VAL A 91 -6.72 9.65 10.15
C VAL A 91 -6.15 9.51 11.57
N LYS A 92 -4.89 9.91 11.79
CA LYS A 92 -4.18 9.88 13.08
C LYS A 92 -4.27 8.51 13.79
N SER A 93 -4.12 7.43 13.04
CA SER A 93 -4.14 6.06 13.57
C SER A 93 -2.84 5.33 13.27
N TYR A 94 -2.34 4.60 14.28
CA TYR A 94 -1.15 3.75 14.18
C TYR A 94 -1.44 2.39 13.55
N GLU A 95 -2.72 2.04 13.40
CA GLU A 95 -3.14 0.78 12.82
C GLU A 95 -4.40 1.00 11.96
N VAL A 96 -4.20 0.95 10.65
CA VAL A 96 -5.23 1.04 9.62
C VAL A 96 -5.00 -0.02 8.58
N LEU A 97 -6.04 -0.33 7.83
CA LEU A 97 -5.94 -1.06 6.58
C LEU A 97 -5.92 -0.05 5.43
N ALA A 98 -4.89 -0.05 4.60
CA ALA A 98 -4.81 0.75 3.39
C ALA A 98 -4.97 -0.12 2.14
N ARG A 99 -5.55 0.46 1.09
CA ARG A 99 -5.57 -0.09 -0.26
C ARG A 99 -5.06 0.93 -1.25
N ILE A 100 -4.44 0.45 -2.32
CA ILE A 100 -4.01 1.28 -3.44
C ILE A 100 -4.51 0.62 -4.73
N ASP A 101 -5.34 1.34 -5.47
CA ASP A 101 -5.86 0.90 -6.75
C ASP A 101 -4.73 0.81 -7.79
N PRO A 102 -4.51 -0.36 -8.44
CA PRO A 102 -3.38 -0.56 -9.35
C PRO A 102 -3.53 0.20 -10.68
N CYS A 103 -4.75 0.56 -11.08
CA CYS A 103 -5.03 1.25 -12.33
C CYS A 103 -4.84 2.76 -12.17
N THR A 104 -5.34 3.31 -11.07
CA THR A 104 -5.45 4.77 -10.85
C THR A 104 -4.47 5.31 -9.82
N GLY A 105 -3.81 4.44 -9.05
CA GLY A 105 -3.06 4.82 -7.85
C GLY A 105 -3.93 5.49 -6.79
N PHE A 106 -5.25 5.31 -6.83
CA PHE A 106 -6.14 5.84 -5.80
C PHE A 106 -5.89 5.14 -4.47
N TYR A 107 -5.59 5.94 -3.45
CA TYR A 107 -5.27 5.48 -2.11
C TYR A 107 -6.47 5.72 -1.17
N GLN A 108 -6.77 4.73 -0.34
CA GLN A 108 -7.82 4.80 0.68
C GLN A 108 -7.41 4.01 1.94
N THR A 109 -7.80 4.52 3.11
CA THR A 109 -7.67 3.83 4.40
C THR A 109 -8.99 3.50 5.06
N PHE A 110 -8.97 2.45 5.86
CA PHE A 110 -10.05 1.96 6.70
C PHE A 110 -9.54 1.85 8.14
N THR A 111 -10.22 2.50 9.07
CA THR A 111 -9.93 2.41 10.50
C THR A 111 -10.58 1.18 11.10
N TYR A 112 -9.87 0.52 12.02
CA TYR A 112 -10.47 -0.57 12.80
C TYR A 112 -11.46 -0.02 13.84
N PRO A 113 -12.49 -0.78 14.23
CA PRO A 113 -13.40 -0.38 15.30
C PRO A 113 -12.67 -0.12 16.62
N ILE A 114 -12.93 1.03 17.24
CA ILE A 114 -12.23 1.52 18.45
C ILE A 114 -12.52 0.67 19.69
N HIS A 115 -13.67 -0.02 19.72
CA HIS A 115 -14.16 -0.76 20.89
C HIS A 115 -13.52 -2.14 21.10
N VAL A 116 -12.66 -2.58 20.18
CA VAL A 116 -11.90 -3.82 20.31
C VAL A 116 -10.43 -3.44 20.43
N SER A 117 -9.69 -4.04 21.37
CA SER A 117 -8.26 -3.77 21.49
C SER A 117 -7.59 -3.90 20.12
N GLN A 118 -6.84 -2.87 19.69
CA GLN A 118 -6.25 -2.79 18.35
C GLN A 118 -5.43 -4.04 17.98
N ASN A 119 -4.77 -4.64 18.98
CA ASN A 119 -4.02 -5.89 18.87
C ASN A 119 -4.87 -7.16 18.63
N SER A 120 -6.20 -7.05 18.66
CA SER A 120 -7.13 -8.16 18.50
C SER A 120 -7.91 -8.08 17.20
N VAL A 121 -7.80 -7.01 16.39
CA VAL A 121 -8.58 -6.89 15.16
C VAL A 121 -7.74 -7.18 13.93
N TYR A 122 -8.18 -8.13 13.12
CA TYR A 122 -7.49 -8.50 11.88
C TYR A 122 -8.40 -8.29 10.66
N PRO A 123 -7.88 -7.65 9.60
CA PRO A 123 -8.58 -7.58 8.34
C PRO A 123 -8.49 -8.95 7.67
N LEU A 124 -9.63 -9.45 7.20
CA LEU A 124 -9.74 -10.71 6.49
C LEU A 124 -10.52 -10.51 5.19
N ASN A 125 -10.06 -11.18 4.14
CA ASN A 125 -10.86 -11.36 2.93
C ASN A 125 -11.90 -12.47 3.22
N MET A 126 -13.18 -12.09 3.24
CA MET A 126 -14.32 -13.00 3.31
C MET A 126 -15.16 -12.85 2.05
N LYS A 127 -14.94 -13.74 1.06
CA LYS A 127 -15.74 -13.83 -0.16
C LYS A 127 -16.01 -12.45 -0.78
N ASP A 128 -14.94 -11.75 -1.16
CA ASP A 128 -15.01 -10.45 -1.84
C ASP A 128 -15.37 -9.24 -0.96
N ILE A 129 -15.41 -9.41 0.36
CA ILE A 129 -15.62 -8.34 1.34
C ILE A 129 -14.45 -8.33 2.33
N VAL A 130 -14.01 -7.13 2.72
CA VAL A 130 -13.09 -6.96 3.85
C VAL A 130 -13.88 -6.94 5.15
N VAL A 131 -13.56 -7.85 6.07
CA VAL A 131 -14.14 -7.89 7.42
C VAL A 131 -13.03 -7.68 8.45
N CYS A 132 -13.34 -6.94 9.51
CA CYS A 132 -12.48 -6.77 10.67
C CYS A 132 -12.94 -7.73 11.77
N VAL A 133 -12.12 -8.73 12.12
CA VAL A 133 -12.49 -9.74 13.12
C VAL A 133 -11.70 -9.51 14.41
N GLY A 134 -12.42 -9.37 15.52
CA GLY A 134 -11.86 -9.30 16.87
C GLY A 134 -11.52 -10.69 17.42
N LYS A 135 -10.33 -10.85 17.98
CA LYS A 135 -9.92 -12.02 18.77
C LYS A 135 -10.48 -11.85 20.18
N TYR A 136 -11.60 -12.52 20.46
CA TYR A 136 -12.10 -12.71 21.82
C TYR A 136 -11.37 -13.91 22.42
N GLY A 137 -10.69 -13.69 23.54
CA GLY A 137 -10.04 -14.74 24.33
C GLY A 137 -11.03 -15.44 25.25
#